data_AF-A0A4D9F7Y6-F1
#
_entry.id   AF-A0A4D9F7Y6-F1
#
_cell.length_a   1.000
_cell.length_b   1.000
_cell.length_c   1.000
_cell.angle_alpha   90.00
_cell.angle_beta   90.00
_cell.angle_gamma   90.00
#
_symmetry.space_group_name_H-M   'P 1'
#
loop_
_entity.id
_entity.type
_entity.pdbx_description
1 polymer ?
#
loop_
_entity_poly.entity_id
_entity_poly.type
_entity_poly.pdbx_seq_one_letter_code
_entity_poly.pdbx_strand_id
1 'polypeptide(L)'
;MQSLDSEKGLIKFSHCKKDIFCSYVPKLCPVCGQNLNYRRLEDAPVSIPSPFVNGHRQKCSFLLKPTTGTFLREYDGSSDLHVGISNTNGLVYNYNETGIHRVELGWEQCISIPLVQPGMYGLLKQWDKYLEEFSTGEAWFFHRYDEHYHNCYTYALAFINCVLAAQGKQPMSKSEFTERFVIPQTRKASKYITVYREVAENYFYIGDSPDQEQNNSEEDKLLH
;
A
#
# COMPACT_ATOMS: atom_id res chain seq x y z
N MET A 1 25.17 -4.36 16.59
CA MET A 1 24.11 -3.41 16.20
C MET A 1 23.07 -4.24 15.46
N GLN A 2 21.97 -4.62 16.13
CA GLN A 2 20.98 -5.53 15.53
C GLN A 2 20.17 -4.76 14.48
N SER A 3 20.21 -5.26 13.24
CA SER A 3 19.30 -4.88 12.17
C SER A 3 17.87 -5.00 12.69
N LEU A 4 17.12 -3.89 12.74
CA LEU A 4 15.67 -3.91 12.88
C LEU A 4 15.12 -4.47 11.57
N ASP A 5 15.09 -5.80 11.49
CA ASP A 5 14.56 -6.53 10.36
C ASP A 5 13.14 -6.06 10.08
N SER A 6 12.90 -5.85 8.79
CA SER A 6 11.63 -5.46 8.17
C SER A 6 10.54 -6.54 8.29
N GLU A 7 10.54 -7.35 9.36
CA GLU A 7 9.74 -8.58 9.49
C GLU A 7 8.83 -8.65 10.72
N LYS A 8 8.98 -7.77 11.71
CA LYS A 8 8.07 -7.77 12.87
C LYS A 8 6.79 -7.00 12.53
N GLY A 9 5.78 -7.74 12.09
CA GLY A 9 4.43 -7.22 11.89
C GLY A 9 3.83 -6.69 13.20
N LEU A 10 2.82 -5.82 13.07
CA LEU A 10 2.04 -5.33 14.19
C LEU A 10 1.09 -6.41 14.70
N ILE A 11 0.92 -6.52 16.01
CA ILE A 11 -0.09 -7.35 16.65
C ILE A 11 -1.04 -6.45 17.42
N LYS A 12 -2.34 -6.67 17.28
CA LYS A 12 -3.40 -5.99 18.03
C LYS A 12 -4.03 -6.95 19.02
N PHE A 13 -4.28 -6.50 20.25
CA PHE A 13 -5.15 -7.18 21.20
C PHE A 13 -5.92 -6.14 22.01
N SER A 14 -7.08 -6.53 22.55
CA SER A 14 -7.91 -5.61 23.34
C SER A 14 -7.73 -5.91 24.84
N HIS A 15 -7.46 -4.87 25.62
CA HIS A 15 -7.38 -4.94 27.09
C HIS A 15 -7.65 -3.55 27.66
N CYS A 16 -8.06 -3.43 28.93
CA CYS A 16 -8.37 -2.11 29.53
C CYS A 16 -9.39 -1.28 28.73
N LYS A 17 -10.31 -1.93 27.99
CA LYS A 17 -11.26 -1.29 27.06
C LYS A 17 -10.59 -0.47 25.94
N LYS A 18 -9.36 -0.84 25.57
CA LYS A 18 -8.54 -0.19 24.55
C LYS A 18 -7.98 -1.22 23.59
N ASP A 19 -7.77 -0.81 22.35
CA ASP A 19 -6.98 -1.59 21.41
C ASP A 19 -5.50 -1.27 21.62
N ILE A 20 -4.69 -2.30 21.89
CA ILE A 20 -3.26 -2.16 22.15
C ILE A 20 -2.51 -2.86 21.03
N PHE A 21 -1.54 -2.15 20.46
CA PHE A 21 -0.69 -2.62 19.38
C PHE A 21 0.74 -2.81 19.87
N CYS A 22 1.36 -3.93 19.53
CA CYS A 22 2.73 -4.29 19.90
C CYS A 22 3.44 -5.02 18.74
N SER A 23 4.77 -5.17 18.82
CA SER A 23 5.54 -5.99 17.86
C SER A 23 5.53 -7.51 18.19
N TYR A 24 5.05 -7.88 19.38
CA TYR A 24 4.82 -9.25 19.85
C TYR A 24 3.75 -9.24 20.95
N VAL A 25 3.17 -10.41 21.27
CA VAL A 25 2.22 -10.53 22.39
C VAL A 25 2.99 -10.52 23.71
N PRO A 26 2.82 -9.50 24.58
CA PRO A 26 3.51 -9.47 25.87
C PRO A 26 2.81 -10.41 26.87
N LYS A 27 3.49 -10.77 27.97
CA LYS A 27 2.87 -11.54 29.07
C LYS A 27 1.95 -10.67 29.94
N LEU A 28 2.39 -9.43 30.17
CA LEU A 28 1.68 -8.43 30.96
C LEU A 28 1.19 -7.31 30.04
N CYS A 29 0.01 -6.77 30.32
CA CYS A 29 -0.52 -5.61 29.65
C CYS A 29 0.40 -4.40 29.90
N PRO A 30 0.89 -3.71 28.86
CA PRO A 30 1.78 -2.56 29.03
C PRO A 30 1.09 -1.35 29.69
N VAL A 31 -0.24 -1.33 29.72
CA VAL A 31 -1.04 -0.24 30.30
C VAL A 31 -1.28 -0.42 31.80
N CYS A 32 -1.60 -1.63 32.26
CA CYS A 32 -2.01 -1.88 33.66
C CYS A 32 -1.16 -2.91 34.41
N GLY A 33 -0.19 -3.56 33.75
CA GLY A 33 0.68 -4.57 34.33
C GLY A 33 0.03 -5.93 34.65
N GLN A 34 -1.24 -6.13 34.31
CA GLN A 34 -1.95 -7.40 34.57
C GLN A 34 -1.66 -8.46 33.50
N ASN A 35 -1.78 -9.74 33.85
CA ASN A 35 -1.61 -10.85 32.90
C ASN A 35 -2.66 -10.81 31.79
N LEU A 36 -2.19 -11.02 30.56
CA LEU A 36 -3.05 -11.13 29.40
C LEU A 36 -3.61 -12.55 29.31
N ASN A 37 -4.89 -12.72 29.67
CA ASN A 37 -5.58 -14.00 29.65
C ASN A 37 -6.68 -13.99 28.59
N TYR A 38 -6.38 -14.54 27.41
CA TYR A 38 -7.31 -14.66 26.30
C TYR A 38 -8.14 -15.94 26.46
N ARG A 39 -9.33 -15.83 27.05
CA ARG A 39 -10.21 -16.98 27.29
C ARG A 39 -11.12 -17.31 26.12
N ARG A 40 -11.42 -16.30 25.29
CA ARG A 40 -12.25 -16.45 24.11
C ARG A 40 -11.41 -16.20 22.86
N LEU A 41 -11.82 -16.81 21.75
CA LEU A 41 -11.15 -16.62 20.47
C LEU A 41 -11.26 -15.17 19.98
N GLU A 42 -12.38 -14.49 20.29
CA GLU A 42 -12.60 -13.07 19.98
C GLU A 42 -11.61 -12.12 20.69
N ASP A 43 -11.05 -12.54 21.83
CA ASP A 43 -10.08 -11.78 22.60
C ASP A 43 -8.63 -12.04 22.13
N ALA A 44 -8.42 -13.01 21.24
CA ALA A 44 -7.09 -13.44 20.87
C ALA A 44 -6.32 -12.33 20.12
N PRO A 45 -5.01 -12.18 20.37
CA PRO A 45 -4.19 -11.26 19.61
C PRO A 45 -4.21 -11.57 18.12
N VAL A 46 -4.39 -10.54 17.29
CA VAL A 46 -4.45 -10.64 15.84
C VAL A 46 -3.25 -9.97 15.21
N SER A 47 -2.65 -10.63 14.22
CA SER A 47 -1.62 -10.00 13.38
C SER A 47 -2.26 -9.00 12.43
N ILE A 48 -1.75 -7.78 12.40
CA ILE A 48 -2.15 -6.73 11.47
C ILE A 48 -1.25 -6.85 10.23
N PRO A 49 -1.82 -7.23 9.08
CA PRO A 49 -1.04 -7.43 7.87
C PRO A 49 -0.43 -6.10 7.42
N SER A 50 0.85 -6.15 7.05
CA SER A 50 1.53 -5.03 6.40
C SER A 50 0.79 -4.66 5.10
N PRO A 51 0.52 -3.38 4.84
CA PRO A 51 0.02 -2.92 3.55
C PRO A 51 1.11 -2.91 2.47
N PHE A 52 2.37 -3.08 2.88
CA PHE A 52 3.52 -3.12 1.98
C PHE A 52 3.84 -4.56 1.61
N VAL A 53 3.99 -4.79 0.32
CA VAL A 53 4.27 -6.08 -0.29
C VAL A 53 5.49 -5.97 -1.21
N ASN A 54 6.07 -7.13 -1.53
CA ASN A 54 7.07 -7.22 -2.58
C ASN A 54 6.37 -7.18 -3.95
N GLY A 55 6.52 -6.05 -4.66
CA GLY A 55 5.99 -5.77 -5.99
C GLY A 55 6.45 -6.77 -7.06
N HIS A 56 7.66 -7.33 -6.93
CA HIS A 56 8.16 -8.40 -7.79
C HIS A 56 7.46 -9.74 -7.58
N ARG A 57 6.58 -9.84 -6.58
CA ARG A 57 5.67 -10.99 -6.39
C ARG A 57 4.23 -10.68 -6.78
N GLN A 58 3.94 -9.44 -7.18
CA GLN A 58 2.60 -8.99 -7.55
C GLN A 58 2.46 -9.03 -9.07
N LYS A 59 1.48 -9.79 -9.57
CA LYS A 59 1.26 -9.90 -11.02
C LYS A 59 0.28 -8.85 -11.48
N CYS A 60 0.59 -8.20 -12.59
CA CYS A 60 -0.31 -7.28 -13.26
C CYS A 60 -0.88 -6.20 -12.32
N SER A 61 0.01 -5.57 -11.55
CA SER A 61 -0.35 -4.59 -10.53
C SER A 61 0.17 -3.22 -10.88
N PHE A 62 -0.61 -2.21 -10.49
CA PHE A 62 -0.10 -0.87 -10.28
C PHE A 62 0.62 -0.86 -8.93
N LEU A 63 1.88 -0.47 -8.94
CA LEU A 63 2.74 -0.42 -7.77
C LEU A 63 3.06 1.03 -7.43
N LEU A 64 3.15 1.31 -6.13
CA LEU A 64 3.44 2.63 -5.58
C LEU A 64 4.49 2.49 -4.47
N LYS A 65 5.53 3.31 -4.53
CA LYS A 65 6.60 3.36 -3.52
C LYS A 65 7.07 4.79 -3.27
N PRO A 66 7.76 5.08 -2.17
CA PRO A 66 8.48 6.33 -2.03
C PRO A 66 9.58 6.45 -3.10
N THR A 67 9.86 7.66 -3.55
CA THR A 67 10.98 7.92 -4.46
C THR A 67 12.31 7.62 -3.77
N THR A 68 12.42 7.99 -2.50
CA THR A 68 13.62 7.76 -1.67
C THR A 68 13.25 6.97 -0.42
N GLY A 69 14.09 5.97 -0.09
CA GLY A 69 13.92 5.16 1.12
C GLY A 69 12.67 4.27 1.11
N THR A 70 12.09 4.08 2.28
CA THR A 70 11.03 3.12 2.58
C THR A 70 9.84 3.78 3.26
N PHE A 71 8.67 3.17 3.13
CA PHE A 71 7.46 3.65 3.80
C PHE A 71 7.57 3.64 5.33
N LEU A 72 8.24 2.64 5.91
CA LEU A 72 8.29 2.47 7.36
C LEU A 72 9.35 3.33 8.04
N ARG A 73 10.45 3.63 7.36
CA ARG A 73 11.58 4.37 7.96
C ARG A 73 11.62 5.82 7.50
N GLU A 74 11.82 6.08 6.21
CA GLU A 74 12.12 7.43 5.71
C GLU A 74 10.89 8.24 5.25
N TYR A 75 9.79 7.59 4.85
CA TYR A 75 8.65 8.30 4.28
C TYR A 75 7.92 9.19 5.30
N ASP A 76 7.90 10.49 5.08
CA ASP A 76 7.34 11.50 5.99
C ASP A 76 5.88 11.85 5.69
N GLY A 77 5.28 11.27 4.63
CA GLY A 77 3.93 11.61 4.19
C GLY A 77 3.86 12.74 3.18
N SER A 78 4.97 13.46 2.94
CA SER A 78 5.06 14.56 1.98
C SER A 78 5.98 14.26 0.80
N SER A 79 6.86 13.27 0.95
CA SER A 79 7.79 12.81 -0.07
C SER A 79 7.09 12.35 -1.34
N ASP A 80 7.68 12.65 -2.49
CA ASP A 80 7.16 12.21 -3.78
C ASP A 80 7.11 10.70 -3.88
N LEU A 81 6.07 10.21 -4.57
CA LEU A 81 5.84 8.80 -4.80
C LEU A 81 6.17 8.43 -6.24
N HIS A 82 6.81 7.29 -6.41
CA HIS A 82 7.08 6.70 -7.71
C HIS A 82 6.13 5.53 -7.98
N VAL A 83 5.73 5.36 -9.25
CA VAL A 83 4.81 4.30 -9.65
C VAL A 83 5.36 3.44 -10.79
N GLY A 84 4.88 2.22 -10.85
CA GLY A 84 5.26 1.24 -11.86
C GLY A 84 4.16 0.22 -12.10
N ILE A 85 4.31 -0.53 -13.19
CA ILE A 85 3.40 -1.62 -13.57
C ILE A 85 4.20 -2.92 -13.55
N SER A 86 3.73 -3.93 -12.82
CA SER A 86 4.35 -5.25 -12.83
C SER A 86 3.81 -6.12 -13.96
N ASN A 87 4.69 -6.91 -14.58
CA ASN A 87 4.32 -7.96 -15.50
C ASN A 87 3.87 -9.24 -14.75
N THR A 88 3.59 -10.32 -15.47
CA THR A 88 3.14 -11.59 -14.85
C THR A 88 4.24 -12.35 -14.10
N ASN A 89 5.51 -11.99 -14.32
CA ASN A 89 6.70 -12.61 -13.76
C ASN A 89 7.36 -11.78 -12.65
N GLY A 90 6.85 -10.57 -12.37
CA GLY A 90 7.39 -9.68 -11.33
C GLY A 90 8.38 -8.62 -11.82
N LEU A 91 8.66 -8.54 -13.13
CA LEU A 91 9.43 -7.43 -13.69
C LEU A 91 8.58 -6.16 -13.63
N VAL A 92 9.14 -5.07 -13.11
CA VAL A 92 8.43 -3.80 -12.94
C VAL A 92 8.87 -2.80 -14.00
N TYR A 93 7.90 -2.29 -14.73
CA TYR A 93 8.06 -1.25 -15.73
C TYR A 93 7.76 0.10 -15.08
N ASN A 94 8.68 1.05 -15.18
CA ASN A 94 8.49 2.39 -14.64
C ASN A 94 9.16 3.44 -15.53
N TYR A 95 8.66 4.66 -15.47
CA TYR A 95 9.08 5.76 -16.33
C TYR A 95 9.65 6.91 -15.50
N ASN A 96 10.84 7.38 -15.83
CA ASN A 96 11.47 8.53 -15.17
C ASN A 96 12.21 9.40 -16.19
N GLU A 97 12.99 10.37 -15.71
CA GLU A 97 13.76 11.33 -16.50
C GLU A 97 14.80 10.68 -17.44
N THR A 98 15.13 9.40 -17.22
CA THR A 98 16.04 8.62 -18.07
C THR A 98 15.31 7.63 -19.00
N GLY A 99 13.97 7.67 -19.02
CA GLY A 99 13.16 6.83 -19.90
C GLY A 99 12.47 5.67 -19.19
N ILE A 100 12.09 4.66 -19.97
CA ILE A 100 11.44 3.45 -19.45
C ILE A 100 12.47 2.44 -18.93
N HIS A 101 12.25 2.01 -17.69
CA HIS A 101 13.04 0.99 -17.02
C HIS A 101 12.26 -0.29 -16.85
N ARG A 102 12.98 -1.42 -16.90
CA ARG A 102 12.51 -2.77 -16.61
C ARG A 102 13.37 -3.31 -15.48
N VAL A 103 12.83 -3.38 -14.28
CA VAL A 103 13.61 -3.65 -13.08
C VAL A 103 13.09 -4.85 -12.30
N GLU A 104 14.01 -5.65 -11.77
CA GLU A 104 13.75 -6.81 -10.93
C GLU A 104 14.00 -6.53 -9.44
N LEU A 105 14.44 -5.30 -9.12
CA LEU A 105 14.75 -4.85 -7.76
C LEU A 105 14.20 -3.43 -7.53
N GLY A 106 14.11 -3.04 -6.27
CA GLY A 106 13.73 -1.69 -5.83
C GLY A 106 12.22 -1.51 -5.64
N TRP A 107 11.44 -2.59 -5.75
CA TRP A 107 10.00 -2.63 -5.49
C TRP A 107 9.62 -3.66 -4.41
N GLU A 108 10.52 -3.98 -3.48
CA GLU A 108 10.29 -4.97 -2.43
C GLU A 108 9.37 -4.48 -1.32
N GLN A 109 9.17 -3.16 -1.21
CA GLN A 109 8.31 -2.52 -0.22
C GLN A 109 7.38 -1.50 -0.88
N CYS A 110 6.32 -2.01 -1.49
CA CYS A 110 5.38 -1.21 -2.26
C CYS A 110 3.95 -1.43 -1.81
N ILE A 111 3.10 -0.46 -2.11
CA ILE A 111 1.65 -0.66 -2.15
C ILE A 111 1.32 -1.27 -3.52
N SER A 112 0.45 -2.28 -3.54
CA SER A 112 0.03 -3.00 -4.75
C SER A 112 -1.47 -2.85 -4.96
N ILE A 113 -1.85 -2.48 -6.18
CA ILE A 113 -3.23 -2.40 -6.65
C ILE A 113 -3.36 -3.37 -7.83
N PRO A 114 -3.95 -4.57 -7.64
CA PRO A 114 -4.13 -5.53 -8.71
C PRO A 114 -5.03 -4.97 -9.83
N LEU A 115 -4.57 -5.03 -11.08
CA LEU A 115 -5.30 -4.51 -12.24
C LEU A 115 -6.08 -5.61 -12.98
N VAL A 116 -5.77 -6.88 -12.70
CA VAL A 116 -6.37 -8.05 -13.34
C VAL A 116 -7.07 -8.90 -12.29
N GLN A 117 -8.38 -9.09 -12.43
CA GLN A 117 -9.17 -9.87 -11.48
C GLN A 117 -9.09 -11.39 -11.74
N PRO A 118 -9.32 -12.23 -10.72
CA PRO A 118 -9.48 -13.67 -10.91
C PRO A 118 -10.57 -13.96 -11.96
N GLY A 119 -10.20 -14.61 -13.06
CA GLY A 119 -11.11 -14.89 -14.18
C GLY A 119 -10.76 -14.19 -15.50
N MET A 120 -9.91 -13.15 -15.47
CA MET A 120 -9.48 -12.42 -16.68
C MET A 120 -8.32 -13.11 -17.41
N TYR A 121 -8.42 -14.42 -17.66
CA TYR A 121 -7.34 -15.25 -18.20
C TYR A 121 -6.84 -14.79 -19.58
N GLY A 122 -7.73 -14.25 -20.42
CA GLY A 122 -7.36 -13.71 -21.72
C GLY A 122 -6.40 -12.53 -21.61
N LEU A 123 -6.72 -11.56 -20.74
CA LEU A 123 -5.86 -10.42 -20.47
C LEU A 123 -4.55 -10.86 -19.83
N LEU A 124 -4.59 -11.80 -18.87
CA LEU A 124 -3.39 -12.31 -18.22
C LEU A 124 -2.37 -12.89 -19.22
N LYS A 125 -2.84 -13.63 -20.23
CA LYS A 125 -1.97 -14.21 -21.28
C LYS A 125 -1.34 -13.17 -22.20
N GLN A 126 -1.97 -12.00 -22.35
CA GLN A 126 -1.53 -10.94 -23.26
C GLN A 126 -0.84 -9.78 -22.53
N TRP A 127 -0.91 -9.75 -21.20
CA TRP A 127 -0.45 -8.65 -20.36
C TRP A 127 1.00 -8.25 -20.64
N ASP A 128 1.92 -9.21 -20.58
CA ASP A 128 3.36 -8.96 -20.76
C ASP A 128 3.65 -8.42 -22.17
N LYS A 129 2.96 -8.96 -23.18
CA LYS A 129 3.08 -8.50 -24.57
C LYS A 129 2.60 -7.05 -24.70
N TYR A 130 1.42 -6.73 -24.19
CA TYR A 130 0.89 -5.37 -24.26
C TYR A 130 1.74 -4.37 -23.48
N LEU A 131 2.24 -4.76 -22.31
CA LEU A 131 3.10 -3.90 -21.51
C LEU A 131 4.42 -3.62 -22.25
N GLU A 132 5.04 -4.63 -22.86
CA GLU A 132 6.27 -4.45 -23.61
C GLU A 132 6.05 -3.59 -24.87
N GLU A 133 5.04 -3.89 -25.69
CA GLU A 133 4.71 -3.11 -26.89
C GLU A 133 4.43 -1.64 -26.54
N PHE A 134 3.62 -1.39 -25.50
CA PHE A 134 3.35 -0.04 -25.01
C PHE A 134 4.62 0.69 -24.55
N SER A 135 5.49 -0.02 -23.83
CA SER A 135 6.74 0.50 -23.25
C SER A 135 7.83 0.84 -24.28
N THR A 136 7.68 0.37 -25.52
CA THR A 136 8.62 0.68 -26.61
C THR A 136 8.17 1.87 -27.46
N GLY A 137 6.98 2.42 -27.21
CA GLY A 137 6.46 3.56 -27.95
C GLY A 137 7.29 4.83 -27.73
N GLU A 138 7.51 5.60 -28.81
CA GLU A 138 8.28 6.85 -28.80
C GLU A 138 7.74 7.92 -27.84
N ALA A 139 6.46 7.81 -27.45
CA ALA A 139 5.85 8.66 -26.44
C ALA A 139 6.57 8.59 -25.09
N TRP A 140 7.33 7.54 -24.82
CA TRP A 140 7.99 7.28 -23.54
C TRP A 140 9.52 7.39 -23.60
N PHE A 141 10.06 8.07 -24.61
CA PHE A 141 11.48 8.41 -24.63
C PHE A 141 11.82 9.45 -23.57
N PHE A 142 13.03 9.36 -23.00
CA PHE A 142 13.49 10.19 -21.89
C PHE A 142 13.30 11.70 -22.11
N HIS A 143 13.52 12.20 -23.34
CA HIS A 143 13.36 13.63 -23.66
C HIS A 143 11.91 14.11 -23.71
N ARG A 144 10.94 13.20 -23.61
CA ARG A 144 9.50 13.50 -23.48
C ARG A 144 9.07 13.61 -22.02
N TYR A 145 9.96 13.28 -21.08
CA TYR A 145 9.65 13.34 -19.67
C TYR A 145 9.34 14.77 -19.22
N ASP A 146 8.25 14.90 -18.48
CA ASP A 146 7.84 16.13 -17.81
C ASP A 146 7.25 15.76 -16.46
N GLU A 147 7.84 16.30 -15.38
CA GLU A 147 7.46 15.99 -14.00
C GLU A 147 5.96 16.23 -13.71
N HIS A 148 5.32 17.18 -14.40
CA HIS A 148 3.94 17.58 -14.12
C HIS A 148 2.93 16.89 -15.05
N TYR A 149 3.29 16.77 -16.33
CA TYR A 149 2.35 16.40 -17.40
C TYR A 149 2.67 15.06 -18.06
N HIS A 150 3.91 14.56 -17.95
CA HIS A 150 4.36 13.35 -18.64
C HIS A 150 5.41 12.57 -17.83
N ASN A 151 4.95 12.00 -16.72
CA ASN A 151 5.74 11.34 -15.68
C ASN A 151 5.34 9.87 -15.47
N CYS A 152 5.91 9.22 -14.45
CA CYS A 152 5.62 7.83 -14.05
C CYS A 152 4.12 7.54 -13.89
N TYR A 153 3.37 8.47 -13.31
CA TYR A 153 1.93 8.32 -13.09
C TYR A 153 1.15 8.31 -14.40
N THR A 154 1.45 9.27 -15.28
CA THR A 154 0.80 9.35 -16.59
C THR A 154 1.14 8.14 -17.47
N TYR A 155 2.37 7.62 -17.38
CA TYR A 155 2.77 6.36 -18.00
C TYR A 155 1.90 5.18 -17.55
N ALA A 156 1.83 4.96 -16.24
CA ALA A 156 1.07 3.86 -15.66
C ALA A 156 -0.44 3.97 -16.00
N LEU A 157 -1.01 5.17 -15.89
CA LEU A 157 -2.42 5.41 -16.20
C LEU A 157 -2.72 5.26 -17.70
N ALA A 158 -1.83 5.74 -18.58
CA ALA A 158 -2.00 5.57 -20.02
C ALA A 158 -2.01 4.09 -20.41
N PHE A 159 -1.12 3.28 -19.84
CA PHE A 159 -1.14 1.82 -20.04
C PHE A 159 -2.46 1.20 -19.57
N ILE A 160 -2.91 1.55 -18.36
CA ILE A 160 -4.19 1.08 -17.81
C ILE A 160 -5.34 1.44 -18.75
N ASN A 161 -5.36 2.66 -19.28
CA ASN A 161 -6.39 3.12 -20.22
C ASN A 161 -6.33 2.39 -21.57
N CYS A 162 -5.14 2.05 -22.08
CA CYS A 162 -5.01 1.17 -23.25
C CYS A 162 -5.63 -0.21 -22.99
N VAL A 163 -5.37 -0.78 -21.80
CA VAL A 163 -5.94 -2.07 -21.39
C VAL A 163 -7.46 -2.01 -21.19
N LEU A 164 -8.00 -0.89 -20.68
CA LEU A 164 -9.44 -0.66 -20.57
C LEU A 164 -10.10 -0.55 -21.95
N ALA A 165 -9.49 0.21 -22.87
CA ALA A 165 -9.98 0.37 -24.24
C ALA A 165 -10.01 -0.98 -24.97
N ALA A 166 -8.98 -1.80 -24.83
CA ALA A 166 -8.94 -3.16 -25.38
C ALA A 166 -10.04 -4.09 -24.81
N GLN A 167 -10.58 -3.76 -23.63
CA GLN A 167 -11.73 -4.45 -23.01
C GLN A 167 -13.08 -3.79 -23.32
N GLY A 168 -13.12 -2.75 -24.16
CA GLY A 168 -14.35 -1.98 -24.46
C GLY A 168 -14.84 -1.12 -23.29
N LYS A 169 -13.97 -0.80 -22.33
CA LYS A 169 -14.29 0.05 -21.17
C LYS A 169 -13.87 1.49 -21.43
N GLN A 170 -14.53 2.42 -20.75
CA GLN A 170 -14.17 3.84 -20.79
C GLN A 170 -12.82 4.08 -20.09
N PRO A 171 -11.99 5.01 -20.59
CA PRO A 171 -10.76 5.41 -19.93
C PRO A 171 -11.07 6.15 -18.63
N MET A 172 -10.17 6.03 -17.65
CA MET A 172 -10.25 6.75 -16.38
C MET A 172 -9.36 7.99 -16.40
N SER A 173 -9.82 9.05 -15.73
CA SER A 173 -9.00 10.23 -15.47
C SER A 173 -7.99 10.00 -14.34
N LYS A 174 -6.99 10.87 -14.22
CA LYS A 174 -6.03 10.85 -13.09
C LYS A 174 -6.74 11.01 -11.75
N SER A 175 -7.74 11.90 -11.66
CA SER A 175 -8.52 12.10 -10.42
C SER A 175 -9.28 10.84 -10.05
N GLU A 176 -10.02 10.28 -11.03
CA GLU A 176 -10.85 9.09 -10.83
C GLU A 176 -10.01 7.89 -10.36
N PHE A 177 -8.90 7.60 -11.04
CA PHE A 177 -8.04 6.49 -10.64
C PHE A 177 -7.43 6.70 -9.25
N THR A 178 -6.98 7.93 -8.96
CA THR A 178 -6.40 8.28 -7.66
C THR A 178 -7.41 8.08 -6.54
N GLU A 179 -8.60 8.67 -6.67
CA GLU A 179 -9.64 8.65 -5.65
C GLU A 179 -10.16 7.24 -5.39
N ARG A 180 -10.37 6.47 -6.45
CA ARG A 180 -10.99 5.15 -6.35
C ARG A 180 -10.01 4.06 -5.90
N PHE A 181 -8.75 4.12 -6.31
CA PHE A 181 -7.81 3.02 -6.11
C PHE A 181 -6.59 3.39 -5.27
N VAL A 182 -6.03 4.58 -5.44
CA VAL A 182 -4.77 4.96 -4.76
C VAL A 182 -5.02 5.44 -3.34
N ILE A 183 -5.93 6.41 -3.15
CA ILE A 183 -6.23 7.01 -1.84
C ILE A 183 -6.61 5.98 -0.77
N PRO A 184 -7.47 4.97 -1.05
CA PRO A 184 -7.81 3.97 -0.04
C PRO A 184 -6.59 3.21 0.47
N GLN A 185 -5.65 2.86 -0.43
CA GLN A 185 -4.46 2.11 -0.06
C GLN A 185 -3.43 2.97 0.66
N THR A 186 -3.24 4.23 0.22
CA THR A 186 -2.31 5.16 0.89
C THR A 186 -2.81 5.57 2.27
N ARG A 187 -4.13 5.71 2.47
CA ARG A 187 -4.72 5.92 3.81
C ARG A 187 -4.46 4.74 4.74
N LYS A 188 -4.65 3.51 4.24
CA LYS A 188 -4.34 2.29 5.01
C LYS A 188 -2.85 2.23 5.37
N ALA A 189 -1.98 2.54 4.41
CA ALA A 189 -0.54 2.62 4.62
C ALA A 189 -0.15 3.67 5.66
N SER A 190 -0.70 4.87 5.58
CA SER A 190 -0.45 5.95 6.53
C SER A 190 -0.82 5.55 7.96
N LYS A 191 -2.03 4.99 8.18
CA LYS A 191 -2.43 4.46 9.50
C LYS A 191 -1.45 3.41 10.02
N TYR A 192 -1.03 2.48 9.16
CA TYR A 192 -0.07 1.44 9.54
C TYR A 192 1.29 2.04 9.92
N ILE A 193 1.82 2.98 9.12
CA ILE A 193 3.10 3.64 9.37
C ILE A 193 3.08 4.34 10.74
N THR A 194 2.01 5.08 11.04
CA THR A 194 1.84 5.77 12.32
C THR A 194 1.94 4.80 13.50
N VAL A 195 1.14 3.73 13.49
CA VAL A 195 1.16 2.72 14.56
C VAL A 195 2.50 2.01 14.63
N TYR A 196 3.09 1.67 13.48
CA TYR A 196 4.37 0.96 13.42
C TYR A 196 5.50 1.76 14.04
N ARG A 197 5.62 3.05 13.71
CA ARG A 197 6.65 3.94 14.25
C ARG A 197 6.49 4.15 15.75
N GLU A 198 5.26 4.37 16.19
CA GLU A 198 4.95 4.54 17.61
C GLU A 198 5.28 3.28 18.42
N VAL A 199 4.97 2.09 17.91
CA VAL A 199 5.38 0.82 18.52
C VAL A 199 6.88 0.61 18.49
N ALA A 200 7.57 1.05 17.43
CA ALA A 200 9.02 0.93 17.32
C ALA A 200 9.76 1.84 18.33
N GLU A 201 9.20 3.02 18.61
CA GLU A 201 9.77 4.01 19.53
C GLU A 201 9.37 3.74 20.99
N ASN A 202 8.09 3.43 21.25
CA ASN A 202 7.50 3.36 22.59
C ASN A 202 7.09 1.94 23.03
N TYR A 203 7.47 0.91 22.26
CA TYR A 203 7.18 -0.53 22.46
C TYR A 203 5.71 -0.94 22.30
N PHE A 204 4.76 -0.03 22.47
CA PHE A 204 3.34 -0.26 22.26
C PHE A 204 2.63 1.02 21.80
N TYR A 205 1.45 0.87 21.19
CA TYR A 205 0.55 1.97 20.85
C TYR A 205 -0.86 1.66 21.36
N ILE A 206 -1.56 2.69 21.81
CA ILE A 206 -2.96 2.59 22.23
C ILE A 206 -3.81 3.21 21.12
N GLY A 207 -4.65 2.40 20.48
CA GLY A 207 -5.71 2.89 19.61
C GLY A 207 -7.01 3.10 20.37
N ASP A 208 -7.84 3.99 19.84
CA ASP A 208 -9.21 4.18 20.31
C ASP A 208 -10.03 2.91 20.03
N SER A 209 -10.80 2.45 21.03
CA SER A 209 -11.69 1.30 20.85
C SER A 209 -12.88 1.71 19.96
N PRO A 210 -13.31 0.89 18.99
CA PRO A 210 -14.53 1.16 18.21
C PRO A 210 -15.79 1.34 19.07
N ASP A 211 -15.80 0.83 20.31
CA ASP A 211 -16.89 1.07 21.28
C ASP A 211 -17.03 2.55 21.72
N GLN A 212 -16.03 3.38 21.48
CA GLN A 212 -16.09 4.83 21.76
C GLN A 212 -16.60 5.64 20.56
N GLU A 213 -16.40 5.18 19.32
CA GLU A 213 -16.91 5.87 18.14
C GLU A 213 -18.44 5.78 18.03
N GLN A 214 -19.05 4.65 18.46
CA GLN A 214 -20.51 4.52 18.49
C GLN A 214 -21.16 5.47 19.49
N ASN A 215 -20.58 5.64 20.70
CA ASN A 215 -21.11 6.54 21.71
C ASN A 215 -20.98 8.03 21.30
N ASN A 216 -19.87 8.42 20.66
CA ASN A 216 -19.71 9.79 20.16
C ASN A 216 -20.67 10.11 19.00
N SER A 217 -21.03 9.11 18.18
CA SER A 217 -22.00 9.29 17.07
C SER A 217 -23.46 9.38 17.52
N GLU A 218 -23.78 8.92 18.74
CA GLU A 218 -25.11 9.04 19.35
C GLU A 218 -25.27 10.32 20.18
N GLU A 219 -24.21 10.80 20.85
CA GLU A 219 -24.23 12.10 21.54
C GLU A 219 -24.35 13.29 20.55
N ASP A 220 -23.72 13.22 19.38
CA ASP A 220 -23.84 14.25 18.33
C ASP A 220 -25.23 14.29 17.66
N LYS A 221 -26.04 13.22 17.79
CA LYS A 221 -27.42 13.18 17.28
C LYS A 221 -28.45 13.72 18.27
N LEU A 222 -28.08 13.96 19.53
CA LEU A 222 -28.95 14.53 20.56
C LEU A 222 -28.83 16.06 20.68
N LEU A 223 -27.92 16.68 19.93
CA LEU A 223 -27.68 18.13 19.91
C LEU A 223 -28.12 18.84 18.62
N HIS A 224 -28.87 18.18 17.75
CA HIS A 224 -29.51 18.79 16.56
C HIS A 224 -30.98 18.41 16.42
#